data_AF-A0A972TWZ6-F1
#
_entry.id   AF-A0A972TWZ6-F1
#
_cell.length_a   1.000
_cell.length_b   1.000
_cell.length_c   1.000
_cell.angle_alpha   90.00
_cell.angle_beta   90.00
_cell.angle_gamma   90.00
#
_symmetry.space_group_name_H-M   'P 1'
#
loop_
_entity.id
_entity.type
_entity.pdbx_description
1 polymer ?
#
loop_
_entity_poly.entity_id
_entity_poly.type
_entity_poly.pdbx_seq_one_letter_code
_entity_poly.pdbx_strand_id
1 'polypeptide(L)'
;MDNLYEKTERASLPIFCIRSLRPIWRGCMLLCMLITALIPPVAESRETGDILFHDDFMSLEQWKPLIFPKIKAHTVYSIVGDGDNFYLKAESNASASAIVYKDAFDASQYQKVRWRWKIEHVYKKGNAEEKSGDDYPIRGYITFQYDPDDKAAFGERLAYGIAKAFYGEYPPHSSLNYIWSNKSQAHTIMNSPYTDRAQMIILQSGNEKAGQWVTEEINILKDYKKAFGKNPPAAASIAIMNDSDDTGERAVSYIDFIEVSR
;
A
#
# COMPACT_ATOMS: atom_id res chain seq x y z
N MET A 1 27.73 -67.49 2.76
CA MET A 1 29.13 -67.09 2.60
C MET A 1 29.43 -65.88 3.49
N ASP A 2 29.77 -65.98 4.77
CA ASP A 2 29.51 -66.95 5.87
C ASP A 2 29.70 -66.13 7.18
N ASN A 3 28.89 -66.20 8.25
CA ASN A 3 28.45 -67.30 9.11
C ASN A 3 29.53 -67.76 10.13
N LEU A 4 29.09 -68.19 11.33
CA LEU A 4 29.85 -68.77 12.47
C LEU A 4 30.65 -67.74 13.31
N TYR A 5 30.28 -67.50 14.59
CA TYR A 5 30.81 -68.10 15.85
C TYR A 5 32.16 -67.48 16.31
N GLU A 6 32.58 -67.42 17.59
CA GLU A 6 32.13 -67.97 18.90
C GLU A 6 32.63 -67.00 20.04
N LYS A 7 32.54 -67.13 21.39
CA LYS A 7 32.09 -68.15 22.38
C LYS A 7 31.89 -67.52 23.78
N THR A 8 30.85 -67.92 24.54
CA THR A 8 30.76 -67.98 26.06
C THR A 8 31.00 -66.71 26.92
N GLU A 9 30.63 -66.63 28.21
CA GLU A 9 30.14 -67.66 29.16
C GLU A 9 28.96 -67.19 30.07
N ARG A 10 28.56 -68.00 31.07
CA ARG A 10 27.28 -67.93 31.80
C ARG A 10 27.41 -67.50 33.27
N ALA A 11 26.37 -66.88 33.81
CA ALA A 11 26.00 -66.99 35.22
C ALA A 11 24.47 -66.97 35.45
N SER A 12 23.92 -68.12 35.87
CA SER A 12 22.61 -68.36 36.51
C SER A 12 22.56 -67.79 37.94
N LEU A 13 21.45 -67.54 38.67
CA LEU A 13 19.95 -67.61 38.59
C LEU A 13 19.44 -66.94 39.93
N PRO A 14 18.16 -67.02 40.41
CA PRO A 14 16.82 -67.01 39.80
C PRO A 14 15.79 -66.03 40.45
N ILE A 15 14.61 -65.88 39.82
CA ILE A 15 13.22 -65.79 40.39
C ILE A 15 12.92 -64.88 41.62
N PHE A 16 11.98 -63.93 41.44
CA PHE A 16 10.63 -63.87 42.07
C PHE A 16 9.75 -62.95 41.16
N CYS A 17 8.63 -63.39 40.55
CA CYS A 17 7.26 -63.42 41.10
C CYS A 17 6.80 -62.04 41.65
N ILE A 18 5.64 -61.46 41.29
CA ILE A 18 4.33 -62.04 40.92
C ILE A 18 3.39 -60.98 40.24
N ARG A 19 2.26 -61.42 39.62
CA ARG A 19 1.11 -60.61 39.09
C ARG A 19 1.34 -59.74 37.83
N SER A 20 0.34 -59.46 36.99
CA SER A 20 -0.85 -60.26 36.60
C SER A 20 -1.57 -59.65 35.39
N LEU A 21 -1.70 -60.45 34.31
CA LEU A 21 -2.81 -60.59 33.35
C LEU A 21 -3.54 -59.37 32.73
N ARG A 22 -3.96 -59.57 31.47
CA ARG A 22 -4.69 -58.61 30.61
C ARG A 22 -6.18 -58.49 31.02
N PRO A 23 -6.90 -57.51 30.46
CA PRO A 23 -7.79 -57.90 29.36
C PRO A 23 -7.65 -57.01 28.10
N ILE A 24 -8.22 -57.49 26.99
CA ILE A 24 -8.45 -56.73 25.75
C ILE A 24 -9.86 -57.08 25.27
N TRP A 25 -10.72 -56.07 24.99
CA TRP A 25 -11.69 -55.99 23.88
C TRP A 25 -12.92 -55.08 24.20
N ARG A 26 -13.44 -54.43 23.15
CA ARG A 26 -14.77 -53.80 23.00
C ARG A 26 -15.14 -52.64 23.95
N GLY A 27 -14.86 -51.42 23.47
CA GLY A 27 -15.90 -50.72 22.68
C GLY A 27 -16.74 -49.68 23.40
N CYS A 28 -16.59 -48.43 22.98
CA CYS A 28 -17.68 -47.44 22.99
C CYS A 28 -17.49 -46.48 21.80
N MET A 29 -18.51 -46.34 20.95
CA MET A 29 -18.68 -45.09 20.20
C MET A 29 -19.12 -44.02 21.19
N LEU A 30 -18.54 -42.82 21.13
CA LEU A 30 -19.26 -41.53 21.08
C LEU A 30 -18.33 -40.32 21.35
N LEU A 31 -18.59 -39.24 20.61
CA LEU A 31 -18.60 -37.87 21.11
C LEU A 31 -17.30 -37.30 21.73
N CYS A 32 -16.31 -36.99 20.89
CA CYS A 32 -15.58 -35.72 21.04
C CYS A 32 -16.35 -34.66 20.25
N MET A 33 -17.03 -33.74 20.94
CA MET A 33 -17.76 -32.63 20.31
C MET A 33 -16.80 -31.68 19.59
N LEU A 34 -17.29 -31.05 18.52
CA LEU A 34 -16.65 -29.85 17.99
C LEU A 34 -16.72 -28.74 19.05
N ILE A 35 -15.58 -28.41 19.67
CA ILE A 35 -15.37 -27.09 20.25
C ILE A 35 -14.76 -26.22 19.15
N THR A 36 -15.60 -25.83 18.18
CA THR A 36 -15.34 -24.65 17.36
C THR A 36 -15.42 -23.45 18.29
N ALA A 37 -14.29 -23.07 18.87
CA ALA A 37 -14.22 -21.92 19.74
C ALA A 37 -14.59 -20.67 18.92
N LEU A 38 -15.78 -20.10 19.19
CA LEU A 38 -16.07 -18.72 18.85
C LEU A 38 -15.20 -17.82 19.73
N ILE A 39 -13.93 -17.72 19.37
CA ILE A 39 -13.10 -16.58 19.72
C ILE A 39 -13.66 -15.45 18.86
N PRO A 40 -14.38 -14.46 19.42
CA PRO A 40 -14.71 -13.27 18.65
C PRO A 40 -13.38 -12.63 18.22
N PRO A 41 -13.27 -12.08 17.00
CA PRO A 41 -12.06 -11.38 16.59
C PRO A 41 -11.76 -10.32 17.63
N VAL A 42 -10.57 -10.39 18.24
CA VAL A 42 -10.13 -9.37 19.21
C VAL A 42 -9.97 -8.09 18.42
N ALA A 43 -10.95 -7.18 18.57
CA ALA A 43 -10.86 -5.84 18.06
C ALA A 43 -9.70 -5.15 18.78
N GLU A 44 -8.55 -5.10 18.11
CA GLU A 44 -7.31 -4.52 18.63
C GLU A 44 -7.56 -3.04 18.89
N SER A 45 -7.67 -2.68 20.17
CA SER A 45 -8.00 -1.33 20.62
C SER A 45 -6.80 -0.40 20.43
N ARG A 46 -6.62 0.06 19.19
CA ARG A 46 -5.55 0.99 18.80
C ARG A 46 -5.69 2.30 19.57
N GLU A 47 -4.60 2.77 20.16
CA GLU A 47 -4.60 4.07 20.83
C GLU A 47 -4.76 5.18 19.79
N THR A 48 -5.84 5.97 19.92
CA THR A 48 -6.20 7.03 18.97
C THR A 48 -5.25 8.22 18.97
N GLY A 49 -4.23 8.24 19.84
CA GLY A 49 -3.19 9.27 19.89
C GLY A 49 -2.09 9.15 18.83
N ASP A 50 -1.99 8.01 18.12
CA ASP A 50 -0.98 7.78 17.07
C ASP A 50 -1.44 8.15 15.66
N ILE A 51 -2.76 8.35 15.45
CA ILE A 51 -3.35 8.71 14.15
C ILE A 51 -3.47 10.23 14.05
N LEU A 52 -2.91 10.82 12.99
CA LEU A 52 -3.08 12.24 12.69
C LEU A 52 -4.42 12.52 12.02
N PHE A 53 -4.75 11.74 10.99
CA PHE A 53 -6.05 11.76 10.33
C PHE A 53 -6.39 10.38 9.77
N HIS A 54 -7.69 10.13 9.66
CA HIS A 54 -8.30 9.00 8.98
C HIS A 54 -9.48 9.57 8.18
N ASP A 55 -9.57 9.24 6.90
CA ASP A 55 -10.67 9.62 6.01
C ASP A 55 -11.27 8.34 5.41
N ASP A 56 -12.54 8.11 5.72
CA ASP A 56 -13.41 7.02 5.28
C ASP A 56 -14.33 7.45 4.12
N PHE A 57 -14.04 8.62 3.53
CA PHE A 57 -14.72 9.20 2.37
C PHE A 57 -16.23 9.39 2.53
N MET A 58 -16.73 9.60 3.76
CA MET A 58 -18.10 10.08 3.98
C MET A 58 -18.39 11.42 3.24
N SER A 59 -17.36 12.21 2.95
CA SER A 59 -17.45 13.42 2.12
C SER A 59 -16.13 13.70 1.39
N LEU A 60 -16.12 14.71 0.52
CA LEU A 60 -14.88 15.27 -0.06
C LEU A 60 -14.52 16.65 0.52
N GLU A 61 -15.08 17.04 1.67
CA GLU A 61 -14.88 18.39 2.23
C GLU A 61 -13.43 18.66 2.66
N GLN A 62 -12.62 17.64 2.97
CA GLN A 62 -11.20 17.80 3.29
C GLN A 62 -10.28 17.81 2.05
N TRP A 63 -10.84 17.71 0.83
CA TRP A 63 -10.08 17.62 -0.42
C TRP A 63 -10.26 18.85 -1.30
N LYS A 64 -9.23 19.22 -2.06
CA LYS A 64 -9.28 20.23 -3.14
C LYS A 64 -8.99 19.58 -4.51
N PRO A 65 -9.72 19.92 -5.58
CA PRO A 65 -9.41 19.42 -6.91
C PRO A 65 -8.08 20.02 -7.42
N LEU A 66 -7.28 19.20 -8.09
CA LEU A 66 -6.08 19.60 -8.80
C LEU A 66 -6.26 19.29 -10.29
N ILE A 67 -6.26 20.35 -11.09
CA ILE A 67 -6.54 20.32 -12.53
C ILE A 67 -5.26 20.67 -13.30
N PHE A 68 -4.95 19.88 -14.32
CA PHE A 68 -3.74 20.05 -15.14
C PHE A 68 -4.06 20.89 -16.39
N PRO A 69 -3.50 22.12 -16.57
CA PRO A 69 -3.95 23.06 -17.62
C PRO A 69 -3.79 22.62 -19.08
N LYS A 70 -3.10 21.50 -19.35
CA LYS A 70 -2.94 20.93 -20.70
C LYS A 70 -3.97 19.85 -21.03
N ILE A 71 -4.64 19.31 -20.02
CA ILE A 71 -5.57 18.18 -20.15
C ILE A 71 -6.99 18.73 -20.31
N LYS A 72 -7.75 18.17 -21.25
CA LYS A 72 -9.07 18.71 -21.66
C LYS A 72 -10.26 18.04 -20.97
N ALA A 73 -10.07 16.84 -20.44
CA ALA A 73 -11.07 16.06 -19.74
C ALA A 73 -10.51 15.65 -18.38
N HIS A 74 -11.35 15.66 -17.36
CA HIS A 74 -10.92 15.44 -15.98
C HIS A 74 -11.63 14.24 -15.38
N THR A 75 -10.88 13.48 -14.59
CA THR A 75 -11.36 12.33 -13.83
C THR A 75 -12.46 12.77 -12.88
N VAL A 76 -13.56 12.03 -12.86
CA VAL A 76 -14.72 12.30 -12.02
C VAL A 76 -14.52 11.61 -10.67
N TYR A 77 -14.52 12.41 -9.60
CA TYR A 77 -14.45 11.93 -8.22
C TYR A 77 -15.84 12.03 -7.59
N SER A 78 -16.28 10.96 -6.92
CA SER A 78 -17.61 10.86 -6.31
C SER A 78 -17.56 9.95 -5.09
N ILE A 79 -18.47 10.18 -4.13
CA ILE A 79 -18.69 9.25 -3.02
C ILE A 79 -19.79 8.26 -3.40
N VAL A 80 -19.56 6.98 -3.13
CA VAL A 80 -20.55 5.90 -3.29
C VAL A 80 -20.70 5.13 -1.99
N GLY A 81 -21.94 4.78 -1.62
CA GLY A 81 -22.26 4.01 -0.42
C GLY A 81 -22.54 2.53 -0.71
N ASP A 82 -22.21 1.66 0.25
CA ASP A 82 -22.38 0.20 0.19
C ASP A 82 -22.68 -0.33 1.60
N GLY A 83 -23.98 -0.44 1.91
CA GLY A 83 -24.44 -0.60 3.30
C GLY A 83 -24.13 0.66 4.12
N ASP A 84 -23.45 0.47 5.24
CA ASP A 84 -22.99 1.55 6.12
C ASP A 84 -21.61 2.13 5.72
N ASN A 85 -20.95 1.56 4.69
CA ASN A 85 -19.63 1.99 4.24
C ASN A 85 -19.74 3.04 3.13
N PHE A 86 -18.79 3.97 3.09
CA PHE A 86 -18.60 4.92 2.01
C PHE A 86 -17.26 4.69 1.34
N TYR A 87 -17.19 4.90 0.02
CA TYR A 87 -15.97 4.78 -0.75
C TYR A 87 -15.82 5.98 -1.69
N LEU A 88 -14.60 6.49 -1.83
CA LEU A 88 -14.25 7.34 -2.96
C LEU A 88 -14.22 6.49 -4.23
N LYS A 89 -15.01 6.86 -5.23
CA LYS A 89 -14.93 6.35 -6.60
C LYS A 89 -14.30 7.39 -7.52
N ALA A 90 -13.27 6.99 -8.25
CA ALA A 90 -12.63 7.77 -9.31
C ALA A 90 -12.88 7.12 -10.68
N GLU A 91 -13.35 7.91 -11.66
CA GLU A 91 -13.62 7.45 -13.03
C GLU A 91 -12.89 8.29 -14.08
N SER A 92 -12.07 7.65 -14.90
CA SER A 92 -11.34 8.27 -16.02
C SER A 92 -11.87 7.81 -17.38
N ASN A 93 -11.68 8.62 -18.42
CA ASN A 93 -11.98 8.31 -19.83
C ASN A 93 -11.26 9.33 -20.73
N ALA A 94 -10.10 8.95 -21.29
CA ALA A 94 -9.16 9.87 -21.94
C ALA A 94 -8.91 11.17 -21.14
N SER A 95 -8.67 11.05 -19.82
CA SER A 95 -8.75 12.15 -18.87
C SER A 95 -7.79 12.04 -17.69
N ALA A 96 -7.37 13.18 -17.15
CA ALA A 96 -6.67 13.25 -15.87
C ALA A 96 -7.03 14.49 -15.04
N SER A 97 -7.09 14.26 -13.74
CA SER A 97 -7.11 15.22 -12.65
C SER A 97 -6.82 14.48 -11.34
N ALA A 98 -6.44 15.20 -10.30
CA ALA A 98 -6.24 14.64 -8.97
C ALA A 98 -7.15 15.35 -7.94
N ILE A 99 -7.28 14.77 -6.75
CA ILE A 99 -7.71 15.48 -5.55
C ILE A 99 -6.57 15.50 -4.55
N VAL A 100 -6.41 16.61 -3.83
CA VAL A 100 -5.32 16.84 -2.88
C VAL A 100 -5.91 17.09 -1.50
N TYR A 101 -5.39 16.44 -0.46
CA TYR A 101 -5.79 16.72 0.91
C TYR A 101 -5.43 18.17 1.25
N LYS A 102 -6.33 18.91 1.91
CA LYS A 102 -6.16 20.37 2.06
C LYS A 102 -4.97 20.75 2.94
N ASP A 103 -4.71 19.97 3.98
CA ASP A 103 -3.71 20.29 4.98
C ASP A 103 -2.37 19.54 4.74
N ALA A 104 -1.30 20.10 5.31
CA ALA A 104 0.03 19.50 5.29
C ALA A 104 0.37 18.94 6.67
N PHE A 105 1.19 17.88 6.69
CA PHE A 105 1.62 17.21 7.91
C PHE A 105 3.15 17.11 7.99
N ASP A 106 3.66 16.95 9.21
CA ASP A 106 5.08 16.71 9.46
C ASP A 106 5.40 15.22 9.30
N ALA A 107 6.00 14.85 8.17
CA ALA A 107 6.44 13.50 7.85
C ALA A 107 7.54 12.96 8.79
N SER A 108 8.23 13.83 9.55
CA SER A 108 9.19 13.40 10.57
C SER A 108 8.50 12.93 11.86
N GLN A 109 7.25 13.32 12.08
CA GLN A 109 6.40 12.87 13.19
C GLN A 109 5.42 11.78 12.75
N TYR A 110 4.82 11.91 11.57
CA TYR A 110 3.80 10.99 11.04
C TYR A 110 4.30 10.36 9.73
N GLN A 111 4.94 9.20 9.89
CA GLN A 111 5.72 8.52 8.86
C GLN A 111 5.01 7.28 8.27
N LYS A 112 3.98 6.76 8.93
CA LYS A 112 3.18 5.63 8.45
C LYS A 112 1.98 6.15 7.67
N VAL A 113 1.67 5.48 6.57
CA VAL A 113 0.42 5.72 5.82
C VAL A 113 -0.18 4.36 5.50
N ARG A 114 -1.49 4.21 5.72
CA ARG A 114 -2.25 3.01 5.35
C ARG A 114 -3.48 3.42 4.55
N TRP A 115 -3.77 2.71 3.47
CA TRP A 115 -5.01 2.89 2.72
C TRP A 115 -5.52 1.55 2.19
N ARG A 116 -6.76 1.54 1.69
CA ARG A 116 -7.36 0.36 1.06
C ARG A 116 -8.01 0.74 -0.26
N TRP A 117 -7.58 0.11 -1.34
CA TRP A 117 -7.97 0.45 -2.71
C TRP A 117 -8.40 -0.77 -3.54
N LYS A 118 -9.11 -0.51 -4.63
CA LYS A 118 -9.63 -1.51 -5.57
C LYS A 118 -9.70 -0.90 -6.97
N ILE A 119 -9.34 -1.65 -8.00
CA ILE A 119 -9.51 -1.25 -9.40
C ILE A 119 -10.48 -2.21 -10.11
N GLU A 120 -11.20 -1.76 -11.12
CA GLU A 120 -11.94 -2.68 -12.01
C GLU A 120 -10.98 -3.47 -12.91
N HIS A 121 -9.97 -2.80 -13.48
CA HIS A 121 -8.95 -3.38 -14.37
C HIS A 121 -7.80 -2.39 -14.61
N VAL A 122 -6.68 -2.89 -15.12
CA VAL A 122 -5.56 -2.10 -15.65
C VAL A 122 -5.71 -1.82 -17.15
N TYR A 123 -4.99 -0.82 -17.67
CA TYR A 123 -4.97 -0.44 -19.09
C TYR A 123 -4.22 -1.46 -19.95
N LYS A 124 -4.65 -1.63 -21.21
CA LYS A 124 -4.05 -2.59 -22.13
C LYS A 124 -2.77 -2.05 -22.78
N LYS A 125 -2.72 -0.73 -23.05
CA LYS A 125 -1.56 -0.06 -23.64
C LYS A 125 -0.50 0.29 -22.60
N GLY A 126 -0.91 0.55 -21.35
CA GLY A 126 -0.07 1.11 -20.30
C GLY A 126 1.28 0.39 -20.10
N ASN A 127 2.34 1.16 -19.91
CA ASN A 127 3.68 0.70 -19.55
C ASN A 127 4.38 1.77 -18.71
N ALA A 128 4.74 1.42 -17.47
CA ALA A 128 5.35 2.33 -16.50
C ALA A 128 6.78 2.80 -16.87
N GLU A 129 7.39 2.22 -17.92
CA GLU A 129 8.71 2.62 -18.44
C GLU A 129 8.61 3.65 -19.60
N GLU A 130 7.41 3.91 -20.13
CA GLU A 130 7.19 4.74 -21.32
C GLU A 130 6.20 5.88 -21.04
N LYS A 131 6.44 7.08 -21.56
CA LYS A 131 5.55 8.24 -21.36
C LYS A 131 4.12 7.96 -21.83
N SER A 132 3.95 7.52 -23.07
CA SER A 132 2.68 7.11 -23.68
C SER A 132 2.05 5.85 -23.06
N GLY A 133 2.55 5.40 -21.91
CA GLY A 133 2.02 4.31 -21.10
C GLY A 133 2.01 4.60 -19.59
N ASP A 134 2.43 5.78 -19.14
CA ASP A 134 2.35 6.22 -17.74
C ASP A 134 0.95 6.77 -17.44
N ASP A 135 -0.05 5.89 -17.57
CA ASP A 135 -1.40 6.03 -17.01
C ASP A 135 -1.58 4.94 -15.95
N TYR A 136 -2.22 5.21 -14.81
CA TYR A 136 -2.63 4.15 -13.86
C TYR A 136 -4.09 4.25 -13.43
N PRO A 137 -4.79 3.11 -13.27
CA PRO A 137 -6.17 3.11 -12.80
C PRO A 137 -6.31 3.75 -11.41
N ILE A 138 -5.25 3.77 -10.61
CA ILE A 138 -5.12 4.67 -9.45
C ILE A 138 -3.65 4.92 -9.09
N ARG A 139 -3.39 6.12 -8.56
CA ARG A 139 -2.14 6.58 -7.96
C ARG A 139 -2.40 7.21 -6.59
N GLY A 140 -1.58 6.87 -5.59
CA GLY A 140 -1.49 7.59 -4.32
C GLY A 140 -0.20 8.40 -4.28
N TYR A 141 -0.27 9.70 -4.03
CA TYR A 141 0.89 10.58 -3.94
C TYR A 141 1.18 11.03 -2.52
N ILE A 142 2.46 11.01 -2.15
CA ILE A 142 3.01 11.78 -1.03
C ILE A 142 3.92 12.85 -1.65
N THR A 143 3.50 14.11 -1.61
CA THR A 143 4.29 15.24 -2.09
C THR A 143 4.99 15.89 -0.90
N PHE A 144 6.28 16.21 -1.05
CA PHE A 144 7.07 16.91 -0.04
C PHE A 144 7.30 18.34 -0.49
N GLN A 145 6.95 19.29 0.36
CA GLN A 145 6.97 20.71 0.05
C GLN A 145 8.41 21.24 0.02
N TYR A 146 8.62 22.30 -0.74
CA TYR A 146 9.90 23.00 -0.76
C TYR A 146 10.01 23.92 0.45
N ASP A 147 10.96 23.64 1.35
CA ASP A 147 11.33 24.54 2.44
C ASP A 147 12.29 25.63 1.92
N PRO A 148 11.85 26.89 1.82
CA PRO A 148 12.70 27.98 1.32
C PRO A 148 13.73 28.45 2.34
N ASP A 149 13.69 28.01 3.59
CA ASP A 149 14.62 28.38 4.65
C ASP A 149 15.71 27.32 4.90
N ASP A 150 15.57 26.09 4.38
CA ASP A 150 16.63 25.07 4.38
C ASP A 150 17.93 25.62 3.77
N LYS A 151 18.99 25.59 4.57
CA LYS A 151 20.33 26.12 4.25
C LYS A 151 21.04 25.31 3.16
N ALA A 152 20.61 24.08 2.89
CA ALA A 152 21.14 23.28 1.79
C ALA A 152 20.71 23.79 0.40
N ALA A 153 19.58 24.49 0.29
CA ALA A 153 18.83 24.63 -0.96
C ALA A 153 19.13 25.92 -1.77
N PHE A 154 20.23 26.65 -1.52
CA PHE A 154 20.43 28.02 -2.04
C PHE A 154 20.27 28.18 -3.57
N GLY A 155 20.80 27.25 -4.37
CA GLY A 155 20.62 27.28 -5.84
C GLY A 155 19.20 26.95 -6.30
N GLU A 156 18.49 26.12 -5.53
CA GLU A 156 17.09 25.76 -5.81
C GLU A 156 16.13 26.92 -5.53
N ARG A 157 16.43 27.76 -4.51
CA ARG A 157 15.60 28.93 -4.14
C ARG A 157 15.26 29.82 -5.33
N LEU A 158 16.20 30.01 -6.25
CA LEU A 158 16.00 30.80 -7.48
C LEU A 158 15.04 30.09 -8.46
N ALA A 159 15.23 28.80 -8.72
CA ALA A 159 14.38 28.03 -9.63
C ALA A 159 12.94 27.88 -9.09
N TYR A 160 12.78 27.62 -7.79
CA TYR A 160 11.48 27.57 -7.13
C TYR A 160 10.81 28.95 -7.05
N GLY A 161 11.58 30.02 -6.84
CA GLY A 161 11.09 31.41 -6.90
C GLY A 161 10.53 31.77 -8.28
N ILE A 162 11.25 31.42 -9.36
CA ILE A 162 10.77 31.59 -10.74
C ILE A 162 9.51 30.76 -10.98
N ALA A 163 9.50 29.48 -10.57
CA ALA A 163 8.33 28.61 -10.75
C ALA A 163 7.08 29.20 -10.05
N LYS A 164 7.20 29.65 -8.80
CA LYS A 164 6.09 30.29 -8.07
C LYS A 164 5.60 31.58 -8.73
N ALA A 165 6.50 32.38 -9.31
CA ALA A 165 6.11 33.59 -10.04
C ALA A 165 5.26 33.30 -11.30
N PHE A 166 5.40 32.11 -11.91
CA PHE A 166 4.59 31.69 -13.06
C PHE A 166 3.36 30.81 -12.70
N TYR A 167 3.42 30.05 -11.60
CA TYR A 167 2.39 29.06 -11.22
C TYR A 167 1.60 29.41 -9.96
N GLY A 168 1.91 30.51 -9.26
CA GLY A 168 1.21 31.00 -8.06
C GLY A 168 1.62 30.29 -6.76
N GLU A 169 1.66 28.96 -6.77
CA GLU A 169 2.21 28.13 -5.69
C GLU A 169 3.64 27.65 -6.01
N TYR A 170 4.42 27.27 -4.99
CA TYR A 170 5.65 26.52 -5.22
C TYR A 170 5.29 25.11 -5.71
N PRO A 171 5.93 24.57 -6.77
CA PRO A 171 5.88 23.13 -7.02
C PRO A 171 6.48 22.37 -5.82
N PRO A 172 6.21 21.06 -5.66
CA PRO A 172 6.85 20.26 -4.62
C PRO A 172 8.37 20.19 -4.84
N HIS A 173 9.13 20.00 -3.74
CA HIS A 173 10.55 19.63 -3.83
C HIS A 173 10.71 18.25 -4.48
N SER A 174 9.85 17.31 -4.10
CA SER A 174 9.89 15.91 -4.55
C SER A 174 8.58 15.19 -4.24
N SER A 175 8.31 14.07 -4.89
CA SER A 175 7.15 13.21 -4.56
C SER A 175 7.47 11.72 -4.64
N LEU A 176 6.70 10.94 -3.86
CA LEU A 176 6.55 9.50 -4.02
C LEU A 176 5.17 9.23 -4.64
N ASN A 177 5.13 8.39 -5.67
CA ASN A 177 3.94 8.02 -6.43
C ASN A 177 3.71 6.51 -6.31
N TYR A 178 2.78 6.10 -5.45
CA TYR A 178 2.42 4.70 -5.19
C TYR A 178 1.39 4.25 -6.21
N ILE A 179 1.76 3.27 -7.05
CA ILE A 179 1.00 2.91 -8.26
C ILE A 179 0.55 1.45 -8.28
N TRP A 180 -0.62 1.23 -8.88
CA TRP A 180 -1.04 -0.07 -9.39
C TRP A 180 -0.63 -0.17 -10.86
N SER A 181 0.52 -0.78 -11.13
CA SER A 181 1.10 -0.81 -12.47
C SER A 181 0.31 -1.70 -13.44
N ASN A 182 0.23 -1.30 -14.70
CA ASN A 182 -0.44 -2.09 -15.74
C ASN A 182 0.27 -3.43 -16.03
N LYS A 183 1.58 -3.50 -15.77
CA LYS A 183 2.44 -4.67 -16.03
C LYS A 183 3.35 -4.92 -14.82
N SER A 184 3.74 -6.17 -14.61
CA SER A 184 4.77 -6.53 -13.62
C SER A 184 6.13 -6.02 -14.09
N GLN A 185 6.89 -5.38 -13.20
CA GLN A 185 8.22 -4.84 -13.51
C GLN A 185 9.31 -5.53 -12.69
N ALA A 186 10.55 -5.52 -13.20
CA ALA A 186 11.71 -6.09 -12.51
C ALA A 186 12.17 -5.28 -11.28
N HIS A 187 11.72 -4.02 -11.16
CA HIS A 187 12.08 -3.11 -10.08
C HIS A 187 10.81 -2.52 -9.45
N THR A 188 10.76 -2.46 -8.11
CA THR A 188 9.61 -1.92 -7.38
C THR A 188 9.68 -0.40 -7.18
N ILE A 189 10.80 0.24 -7.52
CA ILE A 189 10.98 1.70 -7.48
C ILE A 189 11.64 2.13 -8.80
N MET A 190 11.12 3.18 -9.43
CA MET A 190 11.59 3.72 -10.70
C MET A 190 11.47 5.25 -10.72
N ASN A 191 12.35 5.93 -11.45
CA ASN A 191 12.16 7.36 -11.75
C ASN A 191 10.86 7.53 -12.55
N SER A 192 10.08 8.60 -12.29
CA SER A 192 9.04 9.00 -13.24
C SER A 192 9.68 9.37 -14.58
N PRO A 193 9.11 8.96 -15.73
CA PRO A 193 9.64 9.36 -17.03
C PRO A 193 9.54 10.88 -17.26
N TYR A 194 8.73 11.59 -16.46
CA TYR A 194 8.53 13.03 -16.54
C TYR A 194 9.54 13.86 -15.71
N THR A 195 10.02 13.36 -14.56
CA THR A 195 11.06 14.03 -13.73
C THR A 195 11.68 13.08 -12.71
N ASP A 196 12.99 13.26 -12.49
CA ASP A 196 13.79 12.70 -11.38
C ASP A 196 13.24 13.03 -9.97
N ARG A 197 12.55 14.17 -9.80
CA ARG A 197 11.94 14.59 -8.53
C ARG A 197 10.72 13.76 -8.11
N ALA A 198 10.18 12.92 -9.00
CA ALA A 198 9.07 12.02 -8.70
C ALA A 198 9.53 10.57 -8.82
N GLN A 199 9.39 9.81 -7.74
CA GLN A 199 9.78 8.40 -7.67
C GLN A 199 8.54 7.53 -7.60
N MET A 200 8.40 6.61 -8.54
CA MET A 200 7.25 5.72 -8.67
C MET A 200 7.52 4.42 -7.92
N ILE A 201 6.60 4.03 -7.05
CA ILE A 201 6.71 2.84 -6.19
C ILE A 201 5.56 1.90 -6.55
N ILE A 202 5.90 0.73 -7.10
CA ILE A 202 4.93 -0.28 -7.51
C ILE A 202 4.56 -1.11 -6.29
N LEU A 203 3.27 -1.07 -5.92
CA LEU A 203 2.71 -1.89 -4.83
C LEU A 203 1.92 -3.09 -5.38
N GLN A 204 1.17 -2.87 -6.47
CA GLN A 204 0.42 -3.91 -7.17
C GLN A 204 0.68 -3.85 -8.69
N SER A 205 0.45 -4.96 -9.39
CA SER A 205 0.63 -5.07 -10.84
C SER A 205 -0.45 -5.94 -11.48
N GLY A 206 -0.94 -5.51 -12.65
CA GLY A 206 -1.86 -6.30 -13.49
C GLY A 206 -3.24 -6.55 -12.86
N ASN A 207 -3.96 -7.52 -13.43
CA ASN A 207 -5.36 -7.80 -13.08
C ASN A 207 -5.56 -8.92 -12.04
N GLU A 208 -4.51 -9.52 -11.46
CA GLU A 208 -4.65 -10.67 -10.54
C GLU A 208 -5.52 -10.36 -9.31
N LYS A 209 -5.39 -9.14 -8.77
CA LYS A 209 -6.21 -8.62 -7.66
C LYS A 209 -7.29 -7.63 -8.12
N ALA A 210 -7.58 -7.51 -9.42
CA ALA A 210 -8.63 -6.62 -9.90
C ALA A 210 -10.01 -7.07 -9.37
N GLY A 211 -10.88 -6.11 -9.07
CA GLY A 211 -12.15 -6.34 -8.38
C GLY A 211 -12.02 -6.62 -6.87
N GLN A 212 -10.82 -6.86 -6.33
CA GLN A 212 -10.58 -7.14 -4.92
C GLN A 212 -10.12 -5.87 -4.18
N TRP A 213 -10.50 -5.76 -2.91
CA TRP A 213 -9.99 -4.72 -2.01
C TRP A 213 -8.63 -5.11 -1.46
N VAL A 214 -7.60 -4.30 -1.71
CA VAL A 214 -6.22 -4.51 -1.25
C VAL A 214 -5.85 -3.40 -0.27
N THR A 215 -5.26 -3.75 0.88
CA THR A 215 -4.73 -2.80 1.86
C THR A 215 -3.23 -2.67 1.69
N GLU A 216 -2.75 -1.44 1.61
CA GLU A 216 -1.32 -1.11 1.59
C GLU A 216 -0.95 -0.42 2.91
N GLU A 217 0.20 -0.75 3.49
CA GLU A 217 0.81 -0.04 4.63
C GLU A 217 2.28 0.24 4.33
N ILE A 218 2.69 1.50 4.44
CA ILE A 218 4.01 1.99 4.02
C ILE A 218 4.69 2.82 5.10
N ASN A 219 5.97 3.16 4.90
CA ASN A 219 6.66 4.14 5.71
C ASN A 219 7.40 5.15 4.82
N ILE A 220 6.82 6.35 4.70
CA ILE A 220 7.23 7.35 3.70
C ILE A 220 8.69 7.79 3.88
N LEU A 221 9.24 7.77 5.09
CA LEU A 221 10.64 8.11 5.35
C LEU A 221 11.59 7.02 4.85
N LYS A 222 11.28 5.74 5.09
CA LYS A 222 12.06 4.59 4.58
C LYS A 222 12.00 4.55 3.06
N ASP A 223 10.82 4.70 2.49
CA ASP A 223 10.59 4.65 1.04
C ASP A 223 11.23 5.85 0.33
N TYR A 224 11.13 7.06 0.89
CA TYR A 224 11.87 8.22 0.39
C TYR A 224 13.37 8.01 0.42
N LYS A 225 13.92 7.52 1.54
CA LYS A 225 15.36 7.29 1.68
C LYS A 225 15.87 6.18 0.75
N LYS A 226 15.05 5.16 0.47
CA LYS A 226 15.34 4.10 -0.51
C LYS A 226 15.33 4.63 -1.94
N ALA A 227 14.46 5.58 -2.27
CA ALA A 227 14.32 6.13 -3.63
C ALA A 227 15.31 7.28 -3.93
N PHE A 228 15.53 8.20 -2.99
CA PHE A 228 16.34 9.42 -3.17
C PHE A 228 17.69 9.40 -2.46
N GLY A 229 17.99 8.40 -1.63
CA GLY A 229 19.25 8.30 -0.86
C GLY A 229 19.41 9.30 0.30
N LYS A 230 18.63 10.38 0.33
CA LYS A 230 18.57 11.42 1.37
C LYS A 230 17.28 11.34 2.20
N ASN A 231 17.19 12.13 3.27
CA ASN A 231 15.93 12.34 3.99
C ASN A 231 15.04 13.35 3.21
N PRO A 232 13.70 13.30 3.35
CA PRO A 232 12.80 14.29 2.77
C PRO A 232 12.77 15.61 3.57
N PRO A 233 12.23 16.70 2.99
CA PRO A 233 11.66 17.81 3.73
C PRO A 233 10.57 17.34 4.73
N ALA A 234 10.38 18.08 5.82
CA ALA A 234 9.42 17.69 6.86
C ALA A 234 7.96 17.82 6.42
N ALA A 235 7.59 18.92 5.76
CA ALA A 235 6.21 19.17 5.34
C ALA A 235 5.81 18.30 4.13
N ALA A 236 4.79 17.45 4.33
CA ALA A 236 4.22 16.58 3.31
C ALA A 236 2.71 16.79 3.13
N SER A 237 2.19 16.42 1.96
CA SER A 237 0.77 16.47 1.61
C SER A 237 0.39 15.24 0.78
N ILE A 238 -0.89 14.84 0.84
CA ILE A 238 -1.42 13.67 0.14
C ILE A 238 -2.23 14.09 -1.08
N ALA A 239 -2.13 13.33 -2.17
CA ALA A 239 -3.06 13.43 -3.29
C ALA A 239 -3.44 12.05 -3.85
N ILE A 240 -4.63 11.97 -4.45
CA ILE A 240 -5.17 10.78 -5.12
C ILE A 240 -5.41 11.15 -6.59
N MET A 241 -5.00 10.29 -7.51
CA MET A 241 -5.14 10.50 -8.94
C MET A 241 -5.58 9.19 -9.62
N ASN A 242 -6.40 9.30 -10.65
CA ASN A 242 -6.68 8.27 -11.64
C ASN A 242 -6.65 8.99 -12.98
N ASP A 243 -5.96 8.41 -13.95
CA ASP A 243 -5.45 9.08 -15.14
C ASP A 243 -5.40 8.11 -16.31
N SER A 244 -5.88 8.57 -17.47
CA SER A 244 -6.04 7.75 -18.68
C SER A 244 -5.81 8.51 -19.98
N ASP A 245 -5.11 9.64 -19.93
CA ASP A 245 -4.94 10.55 -21.08
C ASP A 245 -3.76 10.22 -22.00
N ASP A 246 -2.72 9.52 -21.54
CA ASP A 246 -1.61 9.07 -22.40
C ASP A 246 -2.00 7.83 -23.24
N THR A 247 -2.76 6.90 -22.67
CA THR A 247 -3.30 5.71 -23.35
C THR A 247 -4.63 5.98 -24.06
N GLY A 248 -5.41 6.96 -23.59
CA GLY A 248 -6.77 7.22 -24.08
C GLY A 248 -7.78 6.10 -23.74
N GLU A 249 -7.53 5.32 -22.68
CA GLU A 249 -8.43 4.29 -22.17
C GLU A 249 -9.36 4.86 -21.05
N ARG A 250 -10.08 4.00 -20.33
CA ARG A 250 -10.96 4.34 -19.20
C ARG A 250 -10.67 3.38 -18.05
N ALA A 251 -10.57 3.88 -16.82
CA ALA A 251 -10.60 3.04 -15.62
C ALA A 251 -11.63 3.54 -14.60
N VAL A 252 -12.05 2.61 -13.76
CA VAL A 252 -12.75 2.90 -12.51
C VAL A 252 -11.93 2.32 -11.38
N SER A 253 -11.75 3.12 -10.33
CA SER A 253 -11.06 2.73 -9.13
C SER A 253 -11.74 3.30 -7.89
N TYR A 254 -11.43 2.70 -6.75
CA TYR A 254 -12.05 2.97 -5.48
C TYR A 254 -11.00 3.05 -4.36
N ILE A 255 -11.22 3.95 -3.39
CA ILE A 255 -10.54 3.93 -2.10
C ILE A 255 -11.60 3.85 -0.99
N ASP A 256 -11.33 2.99 -0.02
CA ASP A 256 -12.18 2.66 1.13
C ASP A 256 -11.83 3.53 2.35
N PHE A 257 -10.54 3.63 2.69
CA PHE A 257 -10.04 4.63 3.64
C PHE A 257 -8.61 5.05 3.29
N ILE A 258 -8.18 6.19 3.85
CA ILE A 258 -6.76 6.58 3.94
C ILE A 258 -6.45 7.15 5.34
N GLU A 259 -5.34 6.73 5.92
CA GLU A 259 -4.93 7.02 7.30
C GLU A 259 -3.44 7.36 7.38
N VAL A 260 -3.09 8.37 8.19
CA VAL A 260 -1.72 8.80 8.47
C VAL A 260 -1.43 8.68 9.96
N SER A 261 -0.31 8.05 10.32
CA SER A 261 0.07 7.76 11.71
C SER A 261 1.58 7.77 11.97
N ARG A 262 1.97 7.65 13.24
CA ARG A 262 3.37 7.67 13.73
C ARG A 262 4.12 6.36 13.51
#